data_AF-A0A7C2PB40-F1
#
_entry.id   AF-A0A7C2PB40-F1
#
_cell.length_a   1.000
_cell.length_b   1.000
_cell.length_c   1.000
_cell.angle_alpha   90.00
_cell.angle_beta   90.00
_cell.angle_gamma   90.00
#
_symmetry.space_group_name_H-M   'P 1'
#
loop_
_entity.id
_entity.type
_entity.pdbx_description
1 polymer ?
#
loop_
_entity_poly.entity_id
_entity_poly.type
_entity_poly.pdbx_seq_one_letter_code
_entity_poly.pdbx_strand_id
1 'polypeptide(L)'
;MLLEARDTGQPVDVASLVRTVEDAAGVRLQLGDAGVKQIRESPDAFRKIIPRLVEGGLGIRAWTGLVQLAEARLGEALGLDGALATPIDWPAAERRLLESVERAWANRRETTVREIEQELESLVPDGVAVGRATLARALVRMSYGQRTLFDRRTHQRRAVVVARLSYAFPAAQLLEGKEADELAAEIEEHLRGATAEVERSLGAAELRRAGRPRDLPERVQSALARALGSEGWEELRATESLEVLPPERRQTLEAAVGRALRNEMYRGLILAVGDRLWVDYLTQMEGLRTAIGLEAYGQRDPLVQYKSRAFDMFSHLQADIRAGVVARLFRAPAPARAPGAVALRPGAGDGSPTEPAAPTPAEEPRKKRRRRH
;
A
#
# COMPACT_ATOMS: atom_id res chain seq x y z
N MET A 1 4.79 -46.61 -20.60
CA MET A 1 3.60 -46.11 -21.32
C MET A 1 3.51 -46.54 -22.79
N LEU A 2 4.07 -45.83 -23.80
CA LEU A 2 3.91 -46.25 -25.21
C LEU A 2 4.57 -47.59 -25.54
N LEU A 3 5.80 -47.81 -25.05
CA LEU A 3 6.50 -49.10 -25.17
C LEU A 3 5.76 -50.22 -24.43
N GLU A 4 5.28 -49.92 -23.23
CA GLU A 4 4.57 -50.84 -22.34
C GLU A 4 3.19 -51.25 -22.89
N ALA A 5 2.45 -50.34 -23.53
CA ALA A 5 1.20 -50.64 -24.23
C ALA A 5 1.45 -51.48 -25.49
N ARG A 6 2.59 -51.28 -26.16
CA ARG A 6 3.01 -52.06 -27.33
C ARG A 6 3.42 -53.49 -26.93
N ASP A 7 4.06 -53.65 -25.78
CA ASP A 7 4.49 -54.95 -25.25
C ASP A 7 3.33 -55.75 -24.62
N THR A 8 2.30 -55.08 -24.10
CA THR A 8 1.15 -55.72 -23.44
C THR A 8 -0.09 -55.86 -24.32
N GLY A 9 -0.11 -55.25 -25.51
CA GLY A 9 -1.25 -55.28 -26.44
C GLY A 9 -2.49 -54.51 -25.95
N GLN A 10 -2.38 -53.73 -24.88
CA GLN A 10 -3.49 -52.95 -24.32
C GLN A 10 -3.67 -51.61 -25.05
N PRO A 11 -4.91 -51.10 -25.18
CA PRO A 11 -5.16 -49.80 -25.78
C PRO A 11 -4.52 -48.68 -24.93
N VAL A 12 -3.88 -47.73 -25.58
CA VAL A 12 -3.24 -46.57 -24.92
C VAL A 12 -4.32 -45.66 -24.33
N ASP A 13 -4.29 -45.45 -23.01
CA ASP A 13 -5.10 -44.43 -22.36
C ASP A 13 -4.56 -43.02 -22.69
N VAL A 14 -5.27 -42.33 -23.58
CA VAL A 14 -4.94 -40.97 -24.02
C VAL A 14 -4.93 -39.99 -22.85
N ALA A 15 -5.82 -40.16 -21.87
CA ALA A 15 -5.90 -39.24 -20.72
C ALA A 15 -4.65 -39.33 -19.84
N SER A 16 -4.22 -40.55 -19.50
CA SER A 16 -2.98 -40.75 -18.74
C SER A 16 -1.73 -40.32 -19.52
N LEU A 17 -1.71 -40.52 -20.85
CA LEU A 17 -0.61 -40.10 -21.70
C LEU A 17 -0.46 -38.56 -21.71
N VAL A 18 -1.56 -37.85 -21.90
CA VAL A 18 -1.61 -36.38 -21.87
C VAL A 18 -1.22 -35.88 -20.48
N ARG A 19 -1.81 -36.45 -19.42
CA ARG A 19 -1.52 -36.07 -18.03
C ARG A 19 -0.04 -36.26 -17.68
N THR A 20 0.58 -37.33 -18.15
CA THR A 20 2.02 -37.55 -17.93
C THR A 20 2.87 -36.45 -18.57
N VAL A 21 2.50 -35.98 -19.77
CA VAL A 21 3.19 -34.86 -20.43
C VAL A 21 2.88 -33.55 -19.72
N GLU A 22 1.65 -33.32 -19.27
CA GLU A 22 1.27 -32.13 -18.50
C GLU A 22 2.02 -32.04 -17.17
N ASP A 23 2.11 -33.15 -16.45
CA ASP A 23 2.82 -33.25 -15.17
C ASP A 23 4.34 -33.05 -15.37
N ALA A 24 4.92 -33.64 -16.42
CA ALA A 24 6.33 -33.48 -16.75
C ALA A 24 6.69 -32.07 -17.25
N ALA A 25 5.83 -31.45 -18.06
CA ALA A 25 6.04 -30.12 -18.62
C ALA A 25 5.55 -28.98 -17.71
N GLY A 26 4.77 -29.30 -16.68
CA GLY A 26 4.17 -28.32 -15.77
C GLY A 26 3.18 -27.37 -16.44
N VAL A 27 2.60 -27.76 -17.59
CA VAL A 27 1.63 -26.95 -18.35
C VAL A 27 0.45 -27.80 -18.78
N ARG A 28 -0.73 -27.18 -18.86
CA ARG A 28 -1.89 -27.83 -19.48
C ARG A 28 -1.77 -27.77 -20.99
N LEU A 29 -2.02 -28.91 -21.64
CA LEU A 29 -2.01 -29.00 -23.09
C LEU A 29 -3.43 -28.73 -23.61
N GLN A 30 -3.56 -27.82 -24.58
CA GLN A 30 -4.83 -27.62 -25.27
C GLN A 30 -4.96 -28.62 -26.41
N LEU A 31 -5.74 -29.68 -26.17
CA LEU A 31 -6.09 -30.68 -27.17
C LEU A 31 -7.57 -30.52 -27.52
N GLY A 32 -7.87 -30.17 -28.76
CA GLY A 32 -9.24 -30.26 -29.28
C GLY A 32 -9.63 -31.70 -29.59
N ASP A 33 -10.92 -31.94 -29.86
CA ASP A 33 -11.47 -33.28 -30.13
C ASP A 33 -10.75 -34.03 -31.27
N ALA A 34 -10.33 -33.29 -32.30
CA ALA A 34 -9.53 -33.84 -33.41
C ALA A 34 -8.14 -34.31 -32.97
N GLY A 35 -7.50 -33.60 -32.04
CA GLY A 35 -6.20 -33.98 -31.47
C GLY A 35 -6.30 -35.22 -30.60
N VAL A 36 -7.34 -35.32 -29.77
CA VAL A 36 -7.62 -36.52 -28.96
C VAL A 36 -7.85 -37.74 -29.85
N LYS A 37 -8.61 -37.58 -30.94
CA LYS A 37 -8.85 -38.64 -31.92
C LYS A 37 -7.56 -39.09 -32.62
N GLN A 38 -6.71 -38.14 -33.03
CA GLN A 38 -5.43 -38.42 -33.68
C GLN A 38 -4.46 -39.18 -32.77
N ILE A 39 -4.43 -38.88 -31.47
CA ILE A 39 -3.61 -39.60 -30.49
C ILE A 39 -4.11 -41.04 -30.30
N ARG A 40 -5.44 -41.25 -30.32
CA ARG A 40 -6.05 -42.58 -30.21
C ARG A 40 -5.77 -43.44 -31.44
N GLU A 41 -5.80 -42.87 -32.64
CA GLU A 41 -5.57 -43.57 -33.91
C GLU A 41 -4.08 -43.79 -34.20
N SER A 42 -3.20 -42.92 -33.70
CA SER A 42 -1.76 -43.01 -33.91
C SER A 42 -0.98 -42.49 -32.70
N PRO A 43 -0.81 -43.32 -31.65
CA PRO A 43 -0.11 -42.92 -30.42
C PRO A 43 1.34 -42.43 -30.67
N ASP A 44 2.03 -42.99 -31.66
CA ASP A 44 3.39 -42.57 -32.04
C ASP A 44 3.44 -41.17 -32.68
N ALA A 45 2.34 -40.74 -33.32
CA ALA A 45 2.24 -39.38 -33.86
C ALA A 45 2.16 -38.32 -32.76
N PHE A 46 1.68 -38.69 -31.56
CA PHE A 46 1.64 -37.80 -30.41
C PHE A 46 3.03 -37.26 -30.06
N ARG A 47 4.06 -38.13 -30.09
CA ARG A 47 5.45 -37.75 -29.79
C ARG A 47 5.95 -36.60 -30.67
N LYS A 48 5.50 -36.53 -31.92
CA LYS A 48 5.91 -35.47 -32.87
C LYS A 48 5.22 -34.14 -32.61
N ILE A 49 4.03 -34.15 -32.00
CA ILE A 49 3.25 -32.94 -31.72
C ILE A 49 3.44 -32.40 -30.29
N ILE A 50 3.97 -33.20 -29.35
CA ILE A 50 4.29 -32.78 -27.98
C ILE A 50 5.06 -31.45 -27.93
N PRO A 51 6.16 -31.23 -28.68
CA PRO A 51 6.90 -29.97 -28.57
C PRO A 51 6.05 -28.74 -28.88
N ARG A 52 5.23 -28.80 -29.95
CA ARG A 52 4.34 -27.71 -30.35
C ARG A 52 3.22 -27.48 -29.33
N LEU A 53 2.65 -28.56 -28.76
CA LEU A 53 1.62 -28.45 -27.74
C LEU A 53 2.16 -27.86 -26.43
N VAL A 54 3.36 -28.27 -26.03
CA VAL A 54 4.06 -27.75 -24.84
C VAL A 54 4.45 -26.29 -25.06
N GLU A 55 5.01 -25.93 -26.22
CA GLU A 55 5.33 -24.55 -26.59
C GLU A 55 4.09 -23.65 -26.54
N GLY A 56 2.96 -24.13 -27.06
CA GLY A 56 1.67 -23.46 -26.96
C GLY A 56 1.20 -23.26 -25.52
N GLY A 57 1.23 -24.31 -24.70
CA GLY A 57 0.84 -24.26 -23.29
C GLY A 57 1.72 -23.31 -22.46
N LEU A 58 3.04 -23.38 -22.66
CA LEU A 58 4.00 -22.47 -22.03
C LEU A 58 3.78 -21.02 -22.45
N GLY A 59 3.55 -20.79 -23.74
CA GLY A 59 3.34 -19.46 -24.27
C GLY A 59 2.03 -18.82 -23.82
N ILE A 60 0.93 -19.57 -23.72
CA ILE A 60 -0.32 -19.10 -23.12
C ILE A 60 -0.10 -18.71 -21.65
N ARG A 61 0.62 -19.55 -20.89
CA ARG A 61 0.96 -19.27 -19.49
C ARG A 61 1.81 -18.01 -19.35
N ALA A 62 2.82 -17.85 -20.19
CA ALA A 62 3.67 -16.67 -20.22
C ALA A 62 2.89 -15.40 -20.59
N TRP A 63 2.07 -15.44 -21.64
CA TRP A 63 1.21 -14.33 -22.04
C TRP A 63 0.24 -13.91 -20.92
N THR A 64 -0.43 -14.89 -20.31
CA THR A 64 -1.36 -14.65 -19.20
C THR A 64 -0.64 -14.02 -18.02
N GLY A 65 0.56 -14.52 -17.67
CA GLY A 65 1.37 -13.96 -16.61
C GLY A 65 1.83 -12.53 -16.90
N LEU A 66 2.26 -12.25 -18.13
CA LEU A 66 2.68 -10.91 -18.56
C LEU A 66 1.51 -9.91 -18.50
N VAL A 67 0.34 -10.27 -19.03
CA VAL A 67 -0.86 -9.45 -18.98
C VAL A 67 -1.26 -9.20 -17.52
N GLN A 68 -1.30 -10.25 -16.68
CA GLN A 68 -1.63 -10.10 -15.26
C GLN A 68 -0.64 -9.22 -14.50
N LEU A 69 0.66 -9.32 -14.81
CA LEU A 69 1.69 -8.48 -14.20
C LEU A 69 1.52 -7.01 -14.64
N ALA A 70 1.28 -6.78 -15.94
CA ALA A 70 1.03 -5.45 -16.47
C ALA A 70 -0.23 -4.82 -15.86
N GLU A 71 -1.35 -5.54 -15.83
CA GLU A 71 -2.60 -5.10 -15.20
C GLU A 71 -2.44 -4.85 -13.70
N ALA A 72 -1.69 -5.69 -12.98
CA ALA A 72 -1.42 -5.49 -11.56
C ALA A 72 -0.61 -4.21 -11.31
N ARG A 73 0.29 -3.87 -12.23
CA ARG A 73 1.12 -2.66 -12.13
C ARG A 73 0.37 -1.39 -12.54
N LEU A 74 -0.52 -1.49 -13.53
CA LEU A 74 -1.37 -0.38 -14.00
C LEU A 74 -2.58 -0.14 -13.10
N GLY A 75 -3.06 -1.19 -12.43
CA GLY A 75 -4.28 -1.18 -11.63
C GLY A 75 -5.56 -1.11 -12.45
N GLU A 76 -5.54 -1.56 -13.70
CA GLU A 76 -6.67 -1.58 -14.62
C GLU A 76 -6.54 -2.73 -15.63
N ALA A 77 -7.66 -3.18 -16.18
CA ALA A 77 -7.70 -4.28 -17.14
C ALA A 77 -7.27 -3.79 -18.52
N LEU A 78 -6.46 -4.59 -19.22
CA LEU A 78 -5.95 -4.25 -20.55
C LEU A 78 -6.87 -4.74 -21.68
N GLY A 79 -7.92 -5.52 -21.34
CA GLY A 79 -8.84 -6.11 -22.32
C GLY A 79 -8.14 -7.06 -23.29
N LEU A 80 -7.03 -7.66 -22.85
CA LEU A 80 -6.24 -8.62 -23.62
C LEU A 80 -6.71 -10.06 -23.35
N ASP A 81 -8.02 -10.22 -23.20
CA ASP A 81 -8.66 -11.50 -22.99
C ASP A 81 -8.59 -12.32 -24.29
N GLY A 82 -7.81 -13.39 -24.28
CA GLY A 82 -7.68 -14.28 -25.42
C GLY A 82 -6.37 -15.04 -25.44
N ALA A 83 -6.45 -16.33 -25.75
CA ALA A 83 -5.27 -17.13 -26.04
C ALA A 83 -4.62 -16.64 -27.34
N LEU A 84 -3.30 -16.50 -27.33
CA LEU A 84 -2.54 -16.29 -28.57
C LEU A 84 -2.68 -17.53 -29.47
N ALA A 85 -2.78 -17.31 -30.78
CA ALA A 85 -2.76 -18.41 -31.74
C ALA A 85 -1.44 -19.19 -31.62
N THR A 86 -1.47 -20.49 -31.94
CA THR A 86 -0.30 -21.38 -31.89
C THR A 86 0.14 -21.82 -33.29
N PRO A 87 1.41 -21.58 -33.70
CA PRO A 87 2.52 -21.00 -32.93
C PRO A 87 2.34 -19.51 -32.65
N ILE A 88 2.93 -19.05 -31.54
CA ILE A 88 2.75 -17.68 -31.04
C ILE A 88 3.64 -16.71 -31.82
N ASP A 89 3.02 -15.68 -32.40
CA ASP A 89 3.73 -14.51 -32.94
C ASP A 89 4.04 -13.53 -31.79
N TRP A 90 5.22 -13.71 -31.17
CA TRP A 90 5.66 -12.87 -30.06
C TRP A 90 5.79 -11.39 -30.43
N PRO A 91 6.37 -11.00 -31.58
CA PRO A 91 6.37 -9.59 -32.01
C PRO A 91 4.98 -8.97 -32.12
N ALA A 92 3.98 -9.70 -32.64
CA ALA A 92 2.62 -9.20 -32.71
C ALA A 92 1.96 -9.10 -31.32
N ALA A 93 2.21 -10.09 -30.45
CA ALA A 93 1.73 -10.08 -29.08
C ALA A 93 2.32 -8.91 -28.27
N GLU A 94 3.61 -8.63 -28.42
CA GLU A 94 4.30 -7.50 -27.79
C GLU A 94 3.69 -6.17 -28.22
N ARG A 95 3.54 -5.94 -29.53
CA ARG A 95 2.90 -4.71 -30.05
C ARG A 95 1.49 -4.53 -29.47
N ARG A 96 0.68 -5.58 -29.47
CA ARG A 96 -0.68 -5.55 -28.92
C ARG A 96 -0.69 -5.21 -27.42
N LEU A 97 0.26 -5.76 -26.66
CA LEU A 97 0.40 -5.44 -25.23
C LEU A 97 0.77 -3.98 -25.04
N LEU A 98 1.81 -3.50 -25.73
CA LEU A 98 2.28 -2.11 -25.63
C LEU A 98 1.19 -1.11 -26.03
N GLU A 99 0.51 -1.32 -27.15
CA GLU A 99 -0.60 -0.47 -27.60
C GLU A 99 -1.76 -0.42 -26.59
N SER A 100 -2.08 -1.55 -25.95
CA SER A 100 -3.10 -1.58 -24.89
C SER A 100 -2.63 -0.81 -23.65
N VAL A 101 -1.37 -0.96 -23.25
CA VAL A 101 -0.77 -0.20 -22.14
C VAL A 101 -0.81 1.30 -22.43
N GLU A 102 -0.36 1.73 -23.61
CA GLU A 102 -0.36 3.15 -24.02
C GLU A 102 -1.76 3.74 -24.05
N ARG A 103 -2.75 3.01 -24.60
CA ARG A 103 -4.16 3.43 -24.56
C ARG A 103 -4.67 3.59 -23.14
N ALA A 104 -4.32 2.66 -22.25
CA ALA A 104 -4.72 2.71 -20.85
C ALA A 104 -4.15 3.97 -20.15
N TRP A 105 -2.86 4.27 -20.36
CA TRP A 105 -2.23 5.50 -19.88
C TRP A 105 -2.84 6.78 -20.46
N ALA A 106 -3.12 6.81 -21.77
CA ALA A 106 -3.70 7.97 -22.44
C ALA A 106 -5.09 8.28 -21.87
N ASN A 107 -5.95 7.26 -21.74
CA ASN A 107 -7.28 7.37 -21.14
C ASN A 107 -7.20 7.85 -19.69
N ARG A 108 -6.24 7.31 -18.93
CA ARG A 108 -6.02 7.72 -17.54
C ARG A 108 -5.60 9.17 -17.42
N ARG A 109 -4.69 9.64 -18.29
CA ARG A 109 -4.27 11.04 -18.33
C ARG A 109 -5.47 11.96 -18.60
N GLU A 110 -6.27 11.66 -19.61
CA GLU A 110 -7.44 12.48 -19.96
C GLU A 110 -8.48 12.51 -18.83
N THR A 111 -8.76 11.34 -18.23
CA THR A 111 -9.68 11.24 -17.09
C THR A 111 -9.18 12.06 -15.89
N THR A 112 -7.88 11.94 -15.57
CA THR A 112 -7.27 12.66 -14.44
C THR A 112 -7.32 14.18 -14.64
N VAL A 113 -7.02 14.65 -15.85
CA VAL A 113 -7.10 16.09 -16.18
C VAL A 113 -8.53 16.59 -16.04
N ARG A 114 -9.51 15.87 -16.60
CA ARG A 114 -10.92 16.24 -16.52
C ARG A 114 -11.44 16.29 -15.08
N GLU A 115 -11.05 15.33 -14.24
CA GLU A 115 -11.40 15.34 -12.81
C GLU A 115 -10.81 16.56 -12.09
N ILE A 116 -9.54 16.89 -12.38
CA ILE A 116 -8.87 18.05 -11.80
C ILE A 116 -9.55 19.35 -12.23
N GLU A 117 -9.90 19.49 -13.51
CA GLU A 117 -10.62 20.65 -14.04
C GLU A 117 -11.97 20.83 -13.33
N GLN A 118 -12.78 19.77 -13.21
CA GLN A 118 -14.07 19.82 -12.52
C GLN A 118 -13.94 20.20 -11.05
N GLU A 119 -12.92 19.70 -10.35
CA GLU A 119 -12.66 20.08 -8.96
C GLU A 119 -12.20 21.52 -8.82
N LEU A 120 -11.36 22.00 -9.74
CA LEU A 120 -10.91 23.39 -9.77
C LEU A 120 -12.07 24.34 -10.03
N GLU A 121 -12.90 24.06 -11.02
CA GLU A 121 -14.07 24.88 -11.37
C GLU A 121 -15.06 24.96 -10.19
N SER A 122 -15.20 23.88 -9.41
CA SER A 122 -16.01 23.86 -8.19
C SER A 122 -15.39 24.66 -7.03
N LEU A 123 -14.07 24.65 -6.85
CA LEU A 123 -13.38 25.24 -5.70
C LEU A 123 -12.89 26.68 -5.95
N VAL A 124 -12.68 27.03 -7.21
CA VAL A 124 -12.15 28.32 -7.68
C VAL A 124 -12.98 28.77 -8.88
N PRO A 125 -14.23 29.25 -8.65
CA PRO A 125 -15.06 29.77 -9.73
C PRO A 125 -14.44 31.04 -10.33
N ASP A 126 -14.58 31.19 -11.64
CA ASP A 126 -14.04 32.35 -12.36
C ASP A 126 -14.55 33.67 -11.78
N GLY A 127 -13.62 34.62 -11.63
CA GLY A 127 -13.92 35.98 -11.14
C GLY A 127 -14.16 36.10 -9.63
N VAL A 128 -14.05 35.02 -8.85
CA VAL A 128 -14.19 35.06 -7.39
C VAL A 128 -12.82 35.08 -6.71
N ALA A 129 -12.58 36.05 -5.83
CA ALA A 129 -11.38 36.06 -5.00
C ALA A 129 -11.40 34.89 -4.00
N VAL A 130 -10.51 33.93 -4.19
CA VAL A 130 -10.43 32.73 -3.35
C VAL A 130 -9.37 32.88 -2.27
N GLY A 131 -9.74 32.64 -1.02
CA GLY A 131 -8.80 32.68 0.10
C GLY A 131 -7.73 31.57 0.05
N ARG A 132 -6.55 31.84 0.62
CA ARG A 132 -5.40 30.89 0.68
C ARG A 132 -5.77 29.51 1.22
N ALA A 133 -6.68 29.42 2.18
CA ALA A 133 -7.13 28.13 2.74
C ALA A 133 -7.88 27.26 1.71
N THR A 134 -8.66 27.87 0.82
CA THR A 134 -9.35 27.14 -0.24
C THR A 134 -8.39 26.71 -1.34
N LEU A 135 -7.43 27.57 -1.72
CA LEU A 135 -6.36 27.20 -2.64
C LEU A 135 -5.51 26.03 -2.11
N ALA A 136 -5.16 26.05 -0.82
CA ALA A 136 -4.43 24.95 -0.18
C ALA A 136 -5.23 23.64 -0.22
N ARG A 137 -6.55 23.68 0.06
CA ARG A 137 -7.42 22.51 -0.05
C ARG A 137 -7.54 22.01 -1.49
N ALA A 138 -7.62 22.91 -2.47
CA ALA A 138 -7.64 22.56 -3.89
C ALA A 138 -6.35 21.82 -4.29
N LEU A 139 -5.18 22.36 -3.93
CA LEU A 139 -3.88 21.72 -4.20
C LEU A 139 -3.79 20.29 -3.62
N VAL A 140 -4.26 20.09 -2.39
CA VAL A 140 -4.28 18.77 -1.76
C VAL A 140 -5.25 17.83 -2.49
N ARG A 141 -6.46 18.28 -2.83
CA ARG A 141 -7.44 17.47 -3.58
C ARG A 141 -6.96 17.10 -4.98
N MET A 142 -6.37 18.04 -5.71
CA MET A 142 -5.84 17.79 -7.05
C MET A 142 -4.72 16.73 -7.06
N SER A 143 -3.98 16.63 -5.95
CA SER A 143 -2.90 15.65 -5.81
C SER A 143 -3.39 14.22 -5.60
N TYR A 144 -4.62 14.03 -5.08
CA TYR A 144 -5.15 12.72 -4.69
C TYR A 144 -6.57 12.48 -5.20
N GLY A 145 -6.79 11.37 -5.89
CA GLY A 145 -8.10 10.94 -6.39
C GLY A 145 -8.67 9.78 -5.57
N GLN A 146 -9.98 9.56 -5.68
CA GLN A 146 -10.62 8.34 -5.17
C GLN A 146 -10.73 7.33 -6.32
N ARG A 147 -10.18 6.12 -6.16
CA ARG A 147 -10.43 5.01 -7.09
C ARG A 147 -11.10 3.87 -6.37
N THR A 148 -12.11 3.27 -7.00
CA THR A 148 -12.70 2.02 -6.50
C THR A 148 -11.80 0.87 -6.94
N LEU A 149 -11.06 0.29 -6.00
CA LEU A 149 -10.30 -0.94 -6.23
C LEU A 149 -11.15 -2.15 -5.82
N PHE A 150 -11.04 -3.21 -6.61
CA PHE A 150 -11.64 -4.50 -6.30
C PHE A 150 -10.58 -5.40 -5.67
N ASP A 151 -10.84 -5.87 -4.46
CA ASP A 151 -10.02 -6.91 -3.86
C ASP A 151 -10.29 -8.24 -4.58
N ARG A 152 -9.26 -8.78 -5.24
CA ARG A 152 -9.34 -10.03 -6.02
C ARG A 152 -9.71 -11.26 -5.19
N ARG A 153 -9.49 -11.24 -3.87
CA ARG A 153 -9.77 -12.39 -2.99
C ARG A 153 -11.17 -12.32 -2.37
N THR A 154 -11.69 -11.12 -2.14
CA THR A 154 -12.97 -10.92 -1.43
C THR A 154 -14.07 -10.37 -2.34
N HIS A 155 -13.75 -10.02 -3.60
CA HIS A 155 -14.63 -9.33 -4.55
C HIS A 155 -15.26 -8.04 -3.99
N GLN A 156 -14.72 -7.49 -2.90
CA GLN A 156 -15.24 -6.27 -2.30
C GLN A 156 -14.72 -5.04 -3.01
N ARG A 157 -15.63 -4.07 -3.21
CA ARG A 157 -15.31 -2.74 -3.72
C ARG A 157 -14.83 -1.88 -2.55
N ARG A 158 -13.60 -1.38 -2.63
CA ARG A 158 -13.07 -0.41 -1.66
C ARG A 158 -12.68 0.87 -2.38
N ALA A 159 -13.20 2.00 -1.91
CA ALA A 159 -12.69 3.31 -2.30
C ALA A 159 -11.32 3.49 -1.66
N VAL A 160 -10.29 3.68 -2.49
CA VAL A 160 -8.92 3.90 -2.05
C VAL A 160 -8.47 5.26 -2.58
N VAL A 161 -7.90 6.07 -1.69
CA VAL A 161 -7.25 7.32 -2.05
C VAL A 161 -5.95 6.97 -2.77
N VAL A 162 -5.80 7.41 -4.01
CA VAL A 162 -4.60 7.18 -4.81
C VAL A 162 -4.01 8.51 -5.24
N ALA A 163 -2.69 8.61 -5.27
CA ALA A 163 -2.03 9.76 -5.88
C ALA A 163 -2.41 9.81 -7.36
N ARG A 164 -2.92 10.96 -7.82
CA ARG A 164 -3.27 11.18 -9.23
C ARG A 164 -2.01 11.26 -10.11
N LEU A 165 -0.97 11.84 -9.54
CA LEU A 165 0.31 12.08 -10.21
C LEU A 165 1.38 11.18 -9.59
N SER A 166 2.05 10.40 -10.43
CA SER A 166 3.28 9.71 -10.04
C SER A 166 4.45 10.64 -10.29
N TYR A 167 5.11 11.06 -9.22
CA TYR A 167 6.26 11.96 -9.31
C TYR A 167 7.58 11.21 -9.53
N ALA A 168 7.57 9.88 -9.64
CA ALA A 168 8.82 9.11 -9.69
C ALA A 168 9.72 9.50 -10.87
N PHE A 169 9.14 9.68 -12.06
CA PHE A 169 9.89 10.05 -13.26
C PHE A 169 10.30 11.54 -13.26
N PRO A 170 9.39 12.50 -12.97
CA PRO A 170 9.80 13.89 -12.76
C PRO A 170 10.86 14.05 -11.67
N ALA A 171 10.74 13.31 -10.56
CA ALA A 171 11.74 13.32 -9.50
C ALA A 171 13.07 12.77 -10.02
N ALA A 172 13.08 11.64 -10.73
CA ALA A 172 14.31 11.10 -11.33
C ALA A 172 14.99 12.11 -12.26
N GLN A 173 14.22 12.84 -13.08
CA GLN A 173 14.75 13.92 -13.93
C GLN A 173 15.32 15.08 -13.12
N LEU A 174 14.68 15.47 -12.02
CA LEU A 174 15.18 16.51 -11.12
C LEU A 174 16.46 16.11 -10.36
N LEU A 175 16.70 14.80 -10.24
CA LEU A 175 17.87 14.22 -9.60
C LEU A 175 19.01 13.93 -10.59
N GLU A 176 18.75 13.99 -11.89
CA GLU A 176 19.75 13.70 -12.92
C GLU A 176 20.89 14.73 -12.85
N GLY A 177 22.12 14.24 -12.72
CA GLY A 177 23.31 15.10 -12.60
C GLY A 177 23.52 15.75 -11.23
N LYS A 178 22.73 15.41 -10.21
CA LYS A 178 22.97 15.86 -8.82
C LYS A 178 23.87 14.91 -8.07
N GLU A 179 24.83 15.46 -7.32
CA GLU A 179 25.65 14.70 -6.39
C GLU A 179 24.86 14.34 -5.11
N ALA A 180 25.19 13.19 -4.52
CA ALA A 180 24.43 12.66 -3.38
C ALA A 180 24.49 13.58 -2.15
N ASP A 181 25.64 14.19 -1.88
CA ASP A 181 25.84 15.08 -0.72
C ASP A 181 25.09 16.41 -0.88
N GLU A 182 25.09 16.98 -2.09
CA GLU A 182 24.33 18.20 -2.41
C GLU A 182 22.83 17.95 -2.24
N LEU A 183 22.35 16.82 -2.76
CA LEU A 183 20.95 16.42 -2.60
C LEU A 183 20.58 16.21 -1.12
N ALA A 184 21.46 15.55 -0.35
CA ALA A 184 21.24 15.35 1.08
C ALA A 184 21.12 16.69 1.82
N ALA A 185 21.97 17.67 1.49
CA ALA A 185 21.92 19.01 2.07
C ALA A 185 20.63 19.76 1.70
N GLU A 186 20.22 19.73 0.42
CA GLU A 186 18.96 20.34 -0.04
C GLU A 186 17.74 19.72 0.66
N ILE A 187 17.69 18.39 0.74
CA ILE A 187 16.62 17.68 1.44
C ILE A 187 16.63 18.06 2.92
N GLU A 188 17.79 18.07 3.57
CA GLU A 188 17.88 18.43 4.97
C GLU A 188 17.40 19.88 5.23
N GLU A 189 17.82 20.83 4.41
CA GLU A 189 17.36 22.22 4.48
C GLU A 189 15.85 22.30 4.32
N HIS A 190 15.29 21.61 3.32
CA HIS A 190 13.85 21.54 3.10
C HIS A 190 13.11 20.98 4.32
N LEU A 191 13.60 19.87 4.89
CA LEU A 191 12.97 19.22 6.05
C LEU A 191 13.08 20.07 7.32
N ARG A 192 14.19 20.80 7.52
CA ARG A 192 14.33 21.77 8.61
C ARG A 192 13.34 22.92 8.43
N GLY A 193 13.20 23.45 7.22
CA GLY A 193 12.24 24.50 6.87
C GLY A 193 10.79 24.07 7.11
N ALA A 194 10.42 22.88 6.63
CA ALA A 194 9.11 22.28 6.87
C ALA A 194 8.82 22.10 8.36
N THR A 195 9.83 21.63 9.12
CA THR A 195 9.73 21.47 10.56
C THR A 195 9.49 22.80 11.28
N ALA A 196 10.21 23.84 10.91
CA ALA A 196 10.04 25.18 11.48
C ALA A 196 8.66 25.78 11.16
N GLU A 197 8.13 25.54 9.96
CA GLU A 197 6.77 25.95 9.59
C GLU A 197 5.71 25.18 10.39
N VAL A 198 5.88 23.87 10.56
CA VAL A 198 4.99 23.06 11.40
C VAL A 198 5.00 23.56 12.85
N GLU A 199 6.18 23.85 13.42
CA GLU A 199 6.28 24.43 14.77
C GLU A 199 5.54 25.76 14.86
N ARG A 200 5.78 26.70 13.94
CA ARG A 200 5.11 28.01 13.94
C ARG A 200 3.59 27.86 13.81
N SER A 201 3.13 27.06 12.85
CA SER A 201 1.71 26.83 12.60
C SER A 201 1.01 26.17 13.79
N LEU A 202 1.61 25.15 14.40
CA LEU A 202 1.06 24.50 15.60
C LEU A 202 1.05 25.45 16.80
N GLY A 203 2.14 26.18 17.02
CA GLY A 203 2.26 27.16 18.10
C GLY A 203 1.20 28.25 18.01
N ALA A 204 1.07 28.89 16.85
CA ALA A 204 0.09 29.93 16.61
C ALA A 204 -1.36 29.42 16.72
N ALA A 205 -1.63 28.20 16.23
CA ALA A 205 -2.95 27.58 16.39
C ALA A 205 -3.28 27.33 17.87
N GLU A 206 -2.33 26.81 18.63
CA GLU A 206 -2.54 26.44 20.03
C GLU A 206 -2.66 27.66 20.96
N LEU A 207 -1.85 28.70 20.75
CA LEU A 207 -1.98 29.94 21.51
C LEU A 207 -3.34 30.61 21.27
N ARG A 208 -3.81 30.66 20.01
CA ARG A 208 -5.16 31.15 19.68
C ARG A 208 -6.26 30.30 20.29
N ARG A 209 -6.08 28.98 20.34
CA ARG A 209 -7.06 28.06 20.95
C ARG A 209 -7.15 28.25 22.45
N ALA A 210 -6.02 28.33 23.13
CA ALA A 210 -5.97 28.38 24.59
C ALA A 210 -6.47 29.73 25.11
N GLY A 211 -6.11 30.85 24.47
CA GLY A 211 -6.51 32.19 24.90
C GLY A 211 -5.85 32.66 26.20
N ARG A 212 -5.64 31.77 27.18
CA ARG A 212 -4.93 32.01 28.44
C ARG A 212 -3.85 30.94 28.70
N PRO A 213 -2.77 31.28 29.45
CA PRO A 213 -1.69 30.32 29.74
C PRO A 213 -2.15 29.04 30.45
N ARG A 214 -3.13 29.16 31.36
CA ARG A 214 -3.66 28.02 32.13
C ARG A 214 -4.44 27.00 31.30
N ASP A 215 -4.92 27.44 30.13
CA ASP A 215 -5.73 26.61 29.22
C ASP A 215 -4.85 25.84 28.21
N LEU A 216 -3.52 26.01 28.29
CA LEU A 216 -2.54 25.22 27.55
C LEU A 216 -2.41 23.81 28.16
N PRO A 217 -2.06 22.79 27.37
CA PRO A 217 -1.82 21.44 27.86
C PRO A 217 -0.70 21.42 28.92
N GLU A 218 -0.82 20.57 29.94
CA GLU A 218 0.15 20.47 31.04
C GLU A 218 1.59 20.29 30.54
N ARG A 219 1.80 19.42 29.54
CA ARG A 219 3.13 19.23 28.94
C ARG A 219 3.68 20.46 28.25
N VAL A 220 2.81 21.27 27.63
CA VAL A 220 3.19 22.56 27.03
C VAL A 220 3.53 23.55 28.14
N GLN A 221 2.75 23.62 29.21
CA GLN A 221 3.05 24.44 30.38
C GLN A 221 4.41 24.07 30.99
N SER A 222 4.70 22.77 31.18
CA SER A 222 6.01 22.32 31.67
C SER A 222 7.15 22.61 30.70
N ALA A 223 6.90 22.62 29.39
CA ALA A 223 7.90 22.99 28.39
C ALA A 223 8.18 24.49 28.43
N LEU A 224 7.14 25.32 28.54
CA LEU A 224 7.26 26.77 28.68
C LEU A 224 7.96 27.16 29.99
N ALA A 225 7.61 26.53 31.10
CA ALA A 225 8.27 26.76 32.39
C ALA A 225 9.78 26.50 32.34
N ARG A 226 10.21 25.45 31.61
CA ARG A 226 11.64 25.16 31.40
C ARG A 226 12.31 26.15 30.44
N ALA A 227 11.59 26.60 29.41
CA ALA A 227 12.15 27.50 28.40
C ALA A 227 12.27 28.96 28.90
N LEU A 228 11.31 29.42 29.70
CA LEU A 228 11.24 30.79 30.20
C LEU A 228 11.90 30.98 31.58
N GLY A 229 12.22 29.88 32.28
CA GLY A 229 12.60 29.93 33.68
C GLY A 229 11.40 30.19 34.61
N SER A 230 11.66 30.15 35.93
CA SER A 230 10.62 30.33 36.95
C SER A 230 9.96 31.71 36.87
N GLU A 231 10.74 32.78 36.78
CA GLU A 231 10.24 34.16 36.74
C GLU A 231 9.43 34.44 35.48
N GLY A 232 9.95 34.08 34.31
CA GLY A 232 9.27 34.30 33.02
C GLY A 232 7.98 33.48 32.88
N TRP A 233 7.91 32.31 33.51
CA TRP A 233 6.69 31.51 33.56
C TRP A 233 5.63 32.09 34.51
N GLU A 234 6.03 32.61 35.67
CA GLU A 234 5.11 33.26 36.59
C GLU A 234 4.51 34.53 35.98
N GLU A 235 5.32 35.36 35.33
CA GLU A 235 4.86 36.53 34.59
C GLU A 235 3.88 36.14 33.46
N LEU A 236 4.20 35.09 32.70
CA LEU A 236 3.30 34.59 31.66
C LEU A 236 1.98 34.09 32.26
N ARG A 237 2.02 33.30 33.34
CA ARG A 237 0.82 32.78 34.01
C ARG A 237 -0.07 33.88 34.59
N ALA A 238 0.50 35.00 34.99
CA ALA A 238 -0.25 36.16 35.47
C ALA A 238 -0.97 36.92 34.34
N THR A 239 -0.64 36.64 33.08
CA THR A 239 -1.26 37.31 31.93
C THR A 239 -2.69 36.81 31.70
N GLU A 240 -3.65 37.74 31.58
CA GLU A 240 -5.07 37.41 31.37
C GLU A 240 -5.40 36.95 29.95
N SER A 241 -4.64 37.38 28.94
CA SER A 241 -4.84 37.02 27.53
C SER A 241 -3.52 36.87 26.77
N LEU A 242 -3.37 35.74 26.09
CA LEU A 242 -2.25 35.46 25.19
C LEU A 242 -2.35 36.23 23.86
N GLU A 243 -3.54 36.75 23.52
CA GLU A 243 -3.80 37.46 22.26
C GLU A 243 -3.28 38.90 22.25
N VAL A 244 -2.93 39.46 23.41
CA VAL A 244 -2.48 40.86 23.54
C VAL A 244 -0.96 40.94 23.74
N LEU A 245 -0.26 39.79 23.66
CA LEU A 245 1.19 39.75 23.84
C LEU A 245 1.93 40.52 22.72
N PRO A 246 3.03 41.22 23.06
CA PRO A 246 3.91 41.85 22.08
C PRO A 246 4.36 40.85 21.00
N PRO A 247 4.56 41.29 19.74
CA PRO A 247 4.89 40.39 18.63
C PRO A 247 6.10 39.52 18.89
N GLU A 248 7.17 40.09 19.46
CA GLU A 248 8.41 39.37 19.78
C GLU A 248 8.15 38.26 20.81
N ARG A 249 7.45 38.59 21.91
CA ARG A 249 7.11 37.62 22.96
C ARG A 249 6.18 36.53 22.42
N ARG A 250 5.23 36.89 21.57
CA ARG A 250 4.35 35.92 20.89
C ARG A 250 5.16 34.95 20.04
N GLN A 251 6.07 35.44 19.21
CA GLN A 251 6.87 34.59 18.34
C GLN A 251 7.72 33.58 19.13
N THR A 252 8.32 34.01 20.24
CA THR A 252 9.07 33.11 21.13
C THR A 252 8.17 32.03 21.74
N LEU A 253 6.97 32.40 22.19
CA LEU A 253 6.01 31.44 22.75
C LEU A 253 5.48 30.49 21.67
N GLU A 254 5.15 30.97 20.47
CA GLU A 254 4.70 30.14 19.36
C GLU A 254 5.75 29.08 19.02
N ALA A 255 7.03 29.46 18.94
CA ALA A 255 8.11 28.51 18.70
C ALA A 255 8.23 27.47 19.82
N ALA A 256 8.16 27.89 21.09
CA ALA A 256 8.28 26.98 22.24
C ALA A 256 7.08 26.02 22.36
N VAL A 257 5.85 26.53 22.20
CA VAL A 257 4.62 25.74 22.20
C VAL A 257 4.60 24.78 21.02
N GLY A 258 4.91 25.27 19.82
CA GLY A 258 4.98 24.48 18.60
C GLY A 258 5.96 23.31 18.72
N ARG A 259 7.16 23.58 19.25
CA ARG A 259 8.18 22.56 19.53
C ARG A 259 7.68 21.50 20.52
N ALA A 260 7.03 21.93 21.60
CA ALA A 260 6.50 21.02 22.61
C ALA A 260 5.43 20.07 22.02
N LEU A 261 4.47 20.63 21.27
CA LEU A 261 3.43 19.86 20.60
C LEU A 261 3.99 18.92 19.53
N ARG A 262 4.90 19.40 18.68
CA ARG A 262 5.58 18.58 17.66
C ARG A 262 6.32 17.41 18.30
N ASN A 263 7.05 17.64 19.39
CA ASN A 263 7.75 16.56 20.10
C ASN A 263 6.79 15.51 20.66
N GLU A 264 5.64 15.93 21.17
CA GLU A 264 4.60 15.00 21.62
C GLU A 264 4.02 14.17 20.46
N MET A 265 3.73 14.82 19.33
CA MET A 265 3.31 14.13 18.11
C MET A 265 4.34 13.09 17.66
N TYR A 266 5.61 13.48 17.58
CA TYR A 266 6.67 12.61 17.10
C TYR A 266 6.91 11.44 18.05
N ARG A 267 6.84 11.65 19.37
CA ARG A 267 6.88 10.56 20.35
C ARG A 267 5.74 9.57 20.13
N GLY A 268 4.52 10.06 19.98
CA GLY A 268 3.36 9.22 19.70
C GLY A 268 3.51 8.43 18.41
N LEU A 269 4.03 9.06 17.35
CA LEU A 269 4.28 8.42 16.06
C LEU A 269 5.36 7.32 16.16
N ILE A 270 6.48 7.61 16.82
CA ILE A 270 7.58 6.64 17.00
C ILE A 270 7.09 5.42 17.78
N LEU A 271 6.33 5.63 18.86
CA LEU A 271 5.73 4.54 19.63
C LEU A 271 4.75 3.74 18.78
N ALA A 272 3.81 4.39 18.11
CA ALA A 272 2.81 3.70 17.30
C ALA A 272 3.43 2.86 16.15
N VAL A 273 4.47 3.37 15.49
CA VAL A 273 5.19 2.63 14.44
C VAL A 273 6.04 1.50 15.04
N GLY A 274 6.76 1.80 16.12
CA GLY A 274 7.62 0.85 16.83
C GLY A 274 6.83 -0.33 17.38
N ASP A 275 5.76 -0.07 18.13
CA ASP A 275 4.92 -1.08 18.76
C ASP A 275 4.32 -2.03 17.72
N ARG A 276 3.79 -1.48 16.62
CA ARG A 276 3.24 -2.30 15.53
C ARG A 276 4.29 -3.23 14.92
N LEU A 277 5.42 -2.68 14.51
CA LEU A 277 6.47 -3.46 13.85
C LEU A 277 7.15 -4.44 14.82
N TRP A 278 7.20 -4.11 16.10
CA TRP A 278 7.71 -5.00 17.14
C TRP A 278 6.84 -6.25 17.31
N VAL A 279 5.51 -6.12 17.30
CA VAL A 279 4.58 -7.26 17.34
C VAL A 279 4.77 -8.16 16.12
N ASP A 280 4.90 -7.55 14.93
CA ASP A 280 5.15 -8.29 13.69
C ASP A 280 6.49 -9.04 13.76
N TYR A 281 7.54 -8.39 14.29
CA TYR A 281 8.86 -9.00 14.50
C TYR A 281 8.81 -10.18 15.47
N LEU A 282 8.14 -10.06 16.62
CA LEU A 282 7.99 -11.17 17.58
C LEU A 282 7.30 -12.37 16.94
N THR A 283 6.30 -12.13 16.10
CA THR A 283 5.63 -13.20 15.33
C THR A 283 6.59 -13.89 14.37
N GLN A 284 7.41 -13.12 13.65
CA GLN A 284 8.43 -13.69 12.75
C GLN A 284 9.51 -14.47 13.52
N MET A 285 9.91 -14.00 14.70
CA MET A 285 10.88 -14.67 15.56
C MET A 285 10.40 -16.04 16.06
N GLU A 286 9.11 -16.18 16.35
CA GLU A 286 8.52 -17.48 16.69
C GLU A 286 8.54 -18.43 15.48
N GLY A 287 8.18 -17.93 14.28
CA GLY A 287 8.29 -18.70 13.05
C GLY A 287 9.72 -19.14 12.73
N LEU A 288 10.71 -18.26 12.95
CA LEU A 288 12.13 -18.56 12.78
C LEU A 288 12.58 -19.69 13.72
N ARG A 289 12.13 -19.66 14.98
CA ARG A 289 12.42 -20.70 15.98
C ARG A 289 11.91 -22.07 15.53
N THR A 290 10.68 -22.13 15.01
CA THR A 290 10.11 -23.36 14.45
C THR A 290 10.88 -23.84 13.22
N ALA A 291 11.20 -22.95 12.27
CA ALA A 291 11.89 -23.30 11.03
C ALA A 291 13.31 -23.85 11.28
N ILE A 292 14.07 -23.22 12.17
CA ILE A 292 15.42 -23.68 12.53
C ILE A 292 15.38 -25.02 13.27
N GLY A 293 14.34 -25.26 14.07
CA GLY A 293 14.09 -26.56 14.69
C GLY A 293 13.94 -27.69 13.66
N LEU A 294 13.37 -27.38 12.48
CA LEU A 294 13.22 -28.33 11.36
C LEU A 294 14.52 -28.46 10.54
N GLU A 295 15.31 -27.39 10.39
CA GLU A 295 16.59 -27.37 9.66
C GLU A 295 17.77 -27.99 10.44
N ALA A 296 17.63 -28.24 11.75
CA ALA A 296 18.67 -28.82 12.61
C ALA A 296 19.19 -30.21 12.15
N TYR A 297 18.52 -30.85 11.18
CA TYR A 297 18.99 -32.06 10.50
C TYR A 297 20.20 -31.82 9.55
N GLY A 298 20.55 -30.57 9.24
CA GLY A 298 21.55 -30.20 8.21
C GLY A 298 23.00 -29.98 8.68
N GLN A 299 23.43 -30.50 9.83
CA GLN A 299 24.82 -30.40 10.35
C GLN A 299 25.37 -28.97 10.60
N ARG A 300 24.52 -27.94 10.63
CA ARG A 300 24.89 -26.57 11.04
C ARG A 300 24.32 -26.30 12.43
N ASP A 301 25.09 -25.62 13.29
CA ASP A 301 24.65 -25.27 14.65
C ASP A 301 23.36 -24.41 14.59
N PRO A 302 22.21 -24.94 15.06
CA PRO A 302 20.94 -24.22 15.05
C PRO A 302 20.99 -22.90 15.82
N LEU A 303 21.78 -22.82 16.89
CA LEU A 303 21.91 -21.62 17.71
C LEU A 303 22.63 -20.51 16.95
N VAL A 304 23.69 -20.84 16.21
CA VAL A 304 24.44 -19.88 15.39
C VAL A 304 23.55 -19.33 14.27
N GLN A 305 22.81 -20.20 13.59
CA GLN A 305 21.87 -19.78 12.55
C GLN A 305 20.75 -18.90 13.09
N TYR A 306 20.19 -19.26 14.25
CA TYR A 306 19.15 -18.46 14.90
C TYR A 306 19.67 -17.07 15.24
N LYS A 307 20.84 -16.97 15.86
CA LYS A 307 21.45 -15.67 16.21
C LYS A 307 21.70 -14.80 14.98
N SER A 308 22.26 -15.38 13.91
CA SER A 308 22.53 -14.64 12.67
C SER A 308 21.24 -14.12 12.04
N ARG A 309 20.27 -14.99 11.79
CA ARG A 309 19.00 -14.59 11.16
C ARG A 309 18.21 -13.62 12.03
N ALA A 310 18.20 -13.81 13.35
CA ALA A 310 17.56 -12.90 14.30
C ALA A 310 18.19 -11.50 14.28
N PHE A 311 19.53 -11.42 14.17
CA PHE A 311 20.23 -10.14 14.06
C PHE A 311 19.88 -9.40 12.77
N ASP A 312 19.82 -10.12 11.65
CA ASP A 312 19.43 -9.54 10.35
C ASP A 312 17.99 -9.03 10.40
N MET A 313 17.07 -9.83 10.95
CA MET A 313 15.67 -9.44 11.13
C MET A 313 15.51 -8.22 12.04
N PHE A 314 16.29 -8.13 13.13
CA PHE A 314 16.29 -6.96 14.00
C PHE A 314 16.86 -5.71 13.32
N SER A 315 17.88 -5.87 12.47
CA SER A 315 18.45 -4.77 11.69
C SER A 315 17.44 -4.23 10.67
N HIS A 316 16.69 -5.13 10.00
CA HIS A 316 15.59 -4.76 9.12
C HIS A 316 14.46 -4.05 9.89
N LEU A 317 14.08 -4.57 11.05
CA LEU A 317 13.08 -3.92 11.92
C LEU A 317 13.46 -2.47 12.23
N GLN A 318 14.72 -2.21 12.59
CA GLN A 318 15.16 -0.83 12.86
C GLN A 318 15.08 0.06 11.62
N ALA A 319 15.43 -0.47 10.44
CA ALA A 319 15.34 0.25 9.19
C ALA A 319 13.87 0.58 8.84
N ASP A 320 12.97 -0.40 9.02
CA ASP A 320 11.54 -0.25 8.77
C ASP A 320 10.88 0.73 9.74
N ILE A 321 11.29 0.75 11.02
CA ILE A 321 10.85 1.75 11.99
C ILE A 321 11.28 3.14 11.53
N ARG A 322 12.55 3.34 11.17
CA ARG A 322 13.05 4.65 10.69
C ARG A 322 12.29 5.12 9.45
N ALA A 323 12.17 4.25 8.44
CA ALA A 323 11.45 4.56 7.21
C ALA A 323 9.96 4.86 7.47
N GLY A 324 9.32 4.05 8.33
CA GLY A 324 7.92 4.20 8.70
C GLY A 324 7.62 5.49 9.49
N VAL A 325 8.57 5.97 10.30
CA VAL A 325 8.47 7.25 10.99
C VAL A 325 8.64 8.40 9.99
N VAL A 326 9.71 8.40 9.19
CA VAL A 326 9.99 9.47 8.21
C VAL A 326 8.85 9.63 7.21
N ALA A 327 8.30 8.52 6.70
CA ALA A 327 7.18 8.54 5.75
C ALA A 327 5.90 9.17 6.30
N ARG A 328 5.75 9.23 7.63
CA ARG A 328 4.55 9.74 8.32
C ARG A 328 4.78 11.04 9.08
N LEU A 329 6.03 11.43 9.32
CA LEU A 329 6.41 12.55 10.17
C LEU A 329 5.71 13.86 9.79
N PHE A 330 5.58 14.12 8.48
CA PHE A 330 4.94 15.32 7.91
C PHE A 330 3.50 15.11 7.44
N ARG A 331 2.97 13.89 7.57
CA ARG A 331 1.60 13.51 7.18
C ARG A 331 0.69 13.21 8.37
N ALA A 332 1.28 13.07 9.57
CA ALA A 332 0.54 12.81 10.78
C ALA A 332 -0.36 14.02 11.10
N PRO A 333 -1.67 13.83 11.29
CA PRO A 333 -2.54 14.91 11.71
C PRO A 333 -2.09 15.45 13.07
N ALA A 334 -2.24 16.76 13.26
CA ALA A 334 -2.08 17.37 14.58
C ALA A 334 -2.95 16.61 15.61
N PRO A 335 -2.50 16.46 16.87
CA PRO A 335 -3.20 15.67 17.86
C PRO A 335 -4.60 16.25 18.00
N ALA A 336 -5.62 15.41 17.79
CA ALA A 336 -7.01 15.81 17.81
C ALA A 336 -7.39 16.23 19.23
N ARG A 337 -7.24 17.52 19.53
CA ARG A 337 -7.72 18.14 20.77
C ARG A 337 -8.56 19.40 20.55
N ALA A 338 -8.88 19.72 19.28
CA ALA A 338 -9.92 20.68 18.93
C ALA A 338 -11.20 19.90 18.52
N PRO A 339 -12.36 20.14 19.15
CA PRO A 339 -13.63 19.72 18.56
C PRO A 339 -13.84 20.55 17.29
N GLY A 340 -13.68 19.93 16.12
CA GLY A 340 -13.99 20.55 14.82
C GLY A 340 -12.87 20.58 13.78
N ALA A 341 -11.64 20.14 14.08
CA ALA A 341 -10.65 19.94 13.03
C ALA A 341 -11.00 18.66 12.25
N VAL A 342 -11.55 18.83 11.05
CA VAL A 342 -11.72 17.74 10.08
C VAL A 342 -10.34 17.12 9.87
N ALA A 343 -10.12 15.98 10.50
CA ALA A 343 -8.97 15.15 10.23
C ALA A 343 -9.02 14.77 8.75
N LEU A 344 -8.17 15.37 7.93
CA LEU A 344 -7.77 14.77 6.67
C LEU A 344 -6.89 13.56 7.01
N ARG A 345 -7.51 12.51 7.56
CA ARG A 345 -6.97 11.16 7.53
C ARG A 345 -7.12 10.71 6.07
N PRO A 346 -6.03 10.43 5.32
CA PRO A 346 -6.13 9.46 4.24
C PRO A 346 -6.44 8.14 4.95
N GLY A 347 -7.62 7.57 4.68
CA GLY A 347 -8.21 6.49 5.46
C GLY A 347 -7.22 5.37 5.82
N ALA A 348 -6.78 5.36 7.07
CA ALA A 348 -6.59 4.11 7.78
C ALA A 348 -8.00 3.59 8.07
N GLY A 349 -8.39 2.53 7.37
CA GLY A 349 -9.61 1.81 7.72
C GLY A 349 -9.47 1.31 9.15
N ASP A 350 -10.21 1.94 10.07
CA ASP A 350 -10.54 1.36 11.36
C ASP A 350 -11.43 0.14 11.09
N GLY A 351 -10.78 -0.98 10.81
CA GLY A 351 -11.34 -2.30 11.03
C GLY A 351 -11.09 -2.67 12.48
N SER A 352 -11.89 -2.11 13.39
CA SER A 352 -12.09 -2.79 14.67
C SER A 352 -12.71 -4.16 14.37
N PRO A 353 -12.19 -5.27 14.92
CA PRO A 353 -12.77 -6.58 14.72
C PRO A 353 -14.17 -6.55 15.36
N THR A 354 -15.20 -6.55 14.53
CA THR A 354 -16.54 -6.91 15.00
C THR A 354 -16.45 -8.37 15.39
N GLU A 355 -16.45 -8.60 16.70
CA GLU A 355 -16.69 -9.90 17.32
C GLU A 355 -17.93 -10.52 16.63
N PRO A 356 -17.88 -11.78 16.17
CA PRO A 356 -19.00 -12.38 15.49
C PRO A 356 -20.19 -12.47 16.45
N ALA A 357 -21.27 -11.76 16.12
CA ALA A 357 -22.55 -11.94 16.77
C ALA A 357 -22.90 -13.43 16.73
N ALA A 358 -23.12 -14.01 17.92
CA ALA A 358 -23.59 -15.37 18.07
C ALA A 358 -24.85 -15.59 17.21
N PRO A 359 -24.98 -16.72 16.50
CA PRO A 359 -26.18 -17.02 15.76
C PRO A 359 -27.35 -17.19 16.75
N THR A 360 -28.37 -16.35 16.57
CA THR A 360 -29.70 -16.53 17.15
C THR A 360 -30.18 -17.95 16.81
N PRO A 361 -30.77 -18.72 17.75
CA PRO A 361 -31.24 -20.05 17.45
C PRO A 361 -32.33 -19.98 16.38
N ALA A 362 -32.15 -20.75 15.30
CA ALA A 362 -33.14 -20.92 14.26
C ALA A 362 -34.42 -21.52 14.88
N GLU A 363 -35.55 -20.88 14.60
CA GLU A 363 -36.89 -21.41 14.83
C GLU A 363 -37.04 -22.76 14.10
N GLU A 364 -37.36 -23.82 14.85
CA GLU A 364 -37.58 -25.16 14.29
C GLU A 364 -38.71 -25.18 13.25
N PRO A 365 -38.55 -25.91 12.13
CA PRO A 365 -39.65 -26.09 11.19
C PRO A 365 -40.72 -27.00 11.81
N ARG A 366 -41.92 -26.44 12.01
CA ARG A 366 -43.13 -27.17 12.41
C ARG A 366 -43.37 -28.40 11.53
N LYS A 367 -43.29 -29.59 12.12
CA LYS A 367 -43.70 -30.87 11.52
C LYS A 367 -45.17 -30.79 11.06
N LYS A 368 -45.40 -30.86 9.74
CA LYS A 368 -46.73 -31.14 9.18
C LYS A 368 -47.15 -32.56 9.58
N ARG A 369 -48.13 -32.65 10.49
CA ARG A 369 -48.88 -33.88 10.79
C ARG A 369 -49.61 -34.33 9.51
N ARG A 370 -49.24 -35.48 8.96
CA ARG A 370 -50.10 -36.27 8.06
C ARG A 370 -51.37 -36.66 8.83
N ARG A 371 -52.53 -36.17 8.41
CA ARG A 371 -53.83 -36.78 8.75
C ARG A 371 -54.08 -37.92 7.77
N ARG A 372 -54.29 -39.12 8.32
CA ARG A 372 -55.03 -40.19 7.67
C ARG A 372 -56.46 -39.70 7.44
N HIS A 373 -56.97 -39.85 6.22
CA HIS A 373 -58.22 -40.55 5.91
C HIS A 373 -58.26 -40.84 4.42
#